data_AF-A0A8E7AXW3-F1
#
_entry.id   AF-A0A8E7AXW3-F1
#
_cell.length_a   1.000
_cell.length_b   1.000
_cell.length_c   1.000
_cell.angle_alpha   90.00
_cell.angle_beta   90.00
_cell.angle_gamma   90.00
#
_symmetry.space_group_name_H-M   'P 1'
#
loop_
_entity.id
_entity.type
_entity.pdbx_description
1 polymer ?
#
loop_
_entity_poly.entity_id
_entity_poly.type
_entity_poly.pdbx_seq_one_letter_code
_entity_poly.pdbx_strand_id
1 'polypeptide(L)'
;MPRELSERDIALLKILAPEFCGESCTGSGMFYRSILPPVANHYASDAEDFRLRISRLDADDIEYLVNLVMSGEESLHCISPEYYEILEKKIAELLGDTIARRVAGFYAMSCE
;
A
#
# COMPACT_ATOMS: atom_id res chain seq x y z
N MET A 1 -0.52 -20.29 1.75
CA MET A 1 -1.71 -20.29 0.87
C MET A 1 -1.69 -19.00 0.06
N PRO A 2 -2.13 -18.98 -1.21
CA PRO A 2 -2.23 -17.74 -1.97
C PRO A 2 -3.27 -16.82 -1.30
N ARG A 3 -2.87 -15.61 -0.89
CA ARG A 3 -3.78 -14.58 -0.36
C ARG A 3 -4.72 -14.13 -1.48
N GLU A 4 -6.01 -14.05 -1.18
CA GLU A 4 -7.02 -13.43 -2.04
C GLU A 4 -7.34 -12.04 -1.48
N LEU A 5 -7.44 -11.03 -2.34
CA LEU A 5 -7.85 -9.69 -1.92
C LEU A 5 -9.33 -9.73 -1.55
N SER A 6 -9.65 -9.25 -0.36
CA SER A 6 -11.01 -9.06 0.10
C SER A 6 -11.66 -7.89 -0.65
N GLU A 7 -12.98 -7.78 -0.55
CA GLU A 7 -13.73 -6.64 -1.13
C GLU A 7 -13.20 -5.29 -0.64
N ARG A 8 -12.73 -5.23 0.61
CA ARG A 8 -12.13 -4.03 1.21
C ARG A 8 -10.75 -3.70 0.63
N ASP A 9 -9.91 -4.70 0.39
CA ASP A 9 -8.63 -4.51 -0.31
C ASP A 9 -8.86 -3.95 -1.73
N ILE A 10 -9.86 -4.49 -2.45
CA ILE A 10 -10.23 -4.04 -3.79
C ILE A 10 -10.75 -2.60 -3.77
N ALA A 11 -11.57 -2.24 -2.77
CA ALA A 11 -12.06 -0.88 -2.61
C ALA A 11 -10.90 0.12 -2.39
N LEU A 12 -9.95 -0.22 -1.51
CA LEU A 12 -8.77 0.59 -1.25
C LEU A 12 -7.90 0.76 -2.51
N LEU A 13 -7.70 -0.33 -3.25
CA LEU A 13 -6.94 -0.30 -4.50
C LEU A 13 -7.62 0.57 -5.56
N LYS A 14 -8.96 0.58 -5.63
CA LYS A 14 -9.72 1.50 -6.51
C LYS A 14 -9.59 2.97 -6.10
N ILE A 15 -9.46 3.27 -4.81
CA ILE A 15 -9.26 4.66 -4.34
C ILE A 15 -7.87 5.16 -4.78
N LEU A 16 -6.85 4.31 -4.60
CA LEU A 16 -5.46 4.59 -5.00
C LEU A 16 -5.28 4.61 -6.52
N ALA A 17 -5.91 3.67 -7.22
CA ALA A 17 -5.85 3.49 -8.66
C ALA A 17 -7.27 3.41 -9.22
N PRO A 18 -7.94 4.54 -9.50
CA PRO A 18 -9.29 4.55 -10.07
C PRO A 18 -9.37 3.93 -11.47
N GLU A 19 -8.23 3.87 -12.16
CA GLU A 19 -8.03 3.15 -13.42
C GLU A 19 -8.07 1.62 -13.28
N PHE A 20 -7.99 1.10 -12.05
CA PHE A 20 -8.15 -0.32 -11.79
C PHE A 20 -9.59 -0.76 -12.01
N CYS A 21 -9.84 -1.40 -13.14
CA CYS A 21 -11.17 -1.90 -13.52
C CYS A 21 -11.42 -3.35 -13.07
N GLY A 22 -10.76 -3.81 -11.99
CA GLY A 22 -10.94 -5.18 -11.47
C GLY A 22 -10.38 -6.29 -12.35
N GLU A 23 -9.86 -5.95 -13.53
CA GLU A 23 -9.24 -6.92 -14.43
C GLU A 23 -7.86 -7.28 -13.87
N SER A 24 -7.67 -8.58 -13.69
CA SER A 24 -6.43 -9.21 -13.31
C SER A 24 -5.27 -8.68 -14.16
N CYS A 25 -4.06 -8.73 -13.58
CA CYS A 25 -2.83 -8.31 -14.26
C CYS A 25 -2.82 -8.89 -15.69
N THR A 26 -2.88 -8.01 -16.69
CA THR A 26 -3.27 -8.30 -18.10
C THR A 26 -2.41 -9.37 -18.79
N GLY A 27 -1.35 -9.86 -18.15
CA GLY A 27 -0.46 -10.90 -18.65
C GLY A 27 -0.49 -12.26 -17.93
N SER A 28 -1.24 -12.46 -16.83
CA SER A 28 -1.15 -13.74 -16.07
C SER A 28 -2.43 -14.27 -15.42
N GLY A 29 -3.53 -13.52 -15.41
CA GLY A 29 -4.78 -13.98 -14.78
C GLY A 29 -4.70 -14.22 -13.26
N MET A 30 -3.60 -13.79 -12.62
CA MET A 30 -3.38 -13.88 -11.19
C MET A 30 -3.89 -12.60 -10.51
N PHE A 31 -4.68 -12.75 -9.45
CA PHE A 31 -5.09 -11.64 -8.59
C PHE A 31 -3.87 -11.07 -7.87
N TYR A 32 -3.83 -9.73 -7.72
CA TYR A 32 -2.84 -9.09 -6.87
C TYR A 32 -2.94 -9.65 -5.45
N ARG A 33 -1.81 -9.78 -4.77
CA ARG A 33 -1.75 -10.30 -3.38
C ARG A 33 -1.46 -9.20 -2.35
N SER A 34 -1.17 -8.01 -2.85
CA SER A 34 -0.65 -6.86 -2.13
C SER A 34 -1.16 -5.60 -2.83
N ILE A 35 -1.44 -4.54 -2.09
CA ILE A 35 -2.04 -3.30 -2.61
C ILE A 35 -0.93 -2.29 -2.89
N LEU A 36 -0.02 -2.10 -1.93
CA LEU A 36 1.08 -1.14 -2.05
C LEU A 36 2.04 -1.43 -3.20
N PRO A 37 2.56 -2.66 -3.41
CA PRO A 37 3.49 -2.94 -4.51
C PRO A 37 2.93 -2.61 -5.90
N PRO A 38 1.71 -3.03 -6.29
CA PRO A 38 1.19 -2.64 -7.60
C PRO A 38 0.89 -1.14 -7.68
N VAL A 39 0.39 -0.50 -6.62
CA VAL A 39 0.19 0.95 -6.64
C VAL A 39 1.52 1.69 -6.85
N ALA A 40 2.59 1.29 -6.16
CA ALA A 40 3.89 1.94 -6.28
C ALA A 40 4.65 1.60 -7.58
N ASN A 41 4.54 0.37 -8.10
CA ASN A 41 5.34 -0.10 -9.23
C ASN A 41 4.60 -0.11 -10.58
N HIS A 42 3.28 -0.28 -10.57
CA HIS A 42 2.47 -0.39 -11.80
C HIS A 42 1.65 0.87 -12.09
N TYR A 43 1.13 1.55 -11.06
CA TYR A 43 0.24 2.69 -11.24
C TYR A 43 0.94 4.04 -11.01
N ALA A 44 1.74 4.14 -9.96
CA ALA A 44 2.52 5.35 -9.69
C ALA A 44 3.63 5.50 -10.73
N SER A 45 3.63 6.64 -11.42
CA SER A 45 4.69 6.97 -12.37
C SER A 45 5.94 7.51 -11.66
N ASP A 46 5.74 8.18 -10.53
CA ASP A 46 6.78 8.83 -9.74
C ASP A 46 6.33 9.04 -8.28
N ALA A 47 7.26 9.50 -7.43
CA ALA A 47 7.04 9.76 -6.02
C ALA A 47 5.91 10.79 -5.75
N GLU A 48 5.78 11.83 -6.57
CA GLU A 48 4.70 12.80 -6.42
C GLU A 48 3.33 12.20 -6.77
N ASP A 49 3.25 11.39 -7.82
CA ASP A 49 2.02 10.68 -8.18
C ASP A 49 1.59 9.71 -7.08
N PHE A 50 2.54 8.95 -6.52
CA PHE A 50 2.28 8.07 -5.37
C PHE A 50 1.77 8.86 -4.16
N ARG A 51 2.40 10.01 -3.85
CA ARG A 51 1.95 10.90 -2.78
C ARG A 51 0.52 11.39 -3.02
N LEU A 52 0.19 11.77 -4.24
CA LEU A 52 -1.14 12.25 -4.58
C LEU A 52 -2.20 11.14 -4.41
N ARG A 53 -1.86 9.89 -4.78
CA ARG A 53 -2.71 8.71 -4.60
C ARG A 53 -2.92 8.39 -3.12
N ILE A 54 -1.85 8.26 -2.35
CA ILE A 54 -1.89 8.01 -0.90
C ILE A 54 -2.63 9.13 -0.17
N SER A 55 -2.56 10.37 -0.65
CA SER A 55 -3.27 11.49 -0.06
C SER A 55 -4.80 11.36 -0.14
N ARG A 56 -5.33 10.56 -1.08
CA ARG A 56 -6.76 10.28 -1.22
C ARG A 56 -7.31 9.37 -0.13
N LEU A 57 -6.44 8.60 0.53
CA LEU A 57 -6.82 7.74 1.63
C LEU A 57 -7.11 8.60 2.87
N ASP A 58 -8.19 8.25 3.54
CA ASP A 58 -8.53 8.80 4.85
C ASP A 58 -7.84 8.01 5.98
N ALA A 59 -8.14 8.39 7.23
CA ALA A 59 -7.52 7.76 8.40
C ALA A 59 -7.92 6.28 8.55
N ASP A 60 -9.16 5.90 8.24
CA ASP A 60 -9.67 4.54 8.34
C ASP A 60 -9.03 3.63 7.26
N ASP A 61 -8.89 4.17 6.06
CA ASP A 61 -8.19 3.52 4.95
C ASP A 61 -6.71 3.27 5.27
N ILE A 62 -6.02 4.29 5.80
CA ILE A 62 -4.61 4.18 6.19
C ILE A 62 -4.44 3.23 7.39
N GLU A 63 -5.35 3.27 8.37
CA GLU A 63 -5.34 2.33 9.49
C GLU A 63 -5.51 0.88 9.00
N TYR A 64 -6.41 0.65 8.05
CA TYR A 64 -6.58 -0.66 7.44
C TYR A 64 -5.30 -1.13 6.74
N LEU A 65 -4.69 -0.26 5.91
CA LEU A 65 -3.46 -0.58 5.20
C LEU A 65 -2.29 -0.86 6.15
N VAL A 66 -2.17 -0.11 7.24
CA VAL A 66 -1.20 -0.40 8.30
C VAL A 66 -1.47 -1.75 8.97
N ASN A 67 -2.73 -2.07 9.27
CA ASN A 67 -3.07 -3.37 9.84
C ASN A 67 -2.69 -4.53 8.91
N LEU A 68 -2.88 -4.37 7.59
CA LEU A 68 -2.44 -5.39 6.63
C LEU A 68 -0.92 -5.59 6.65
N VAL A 69 -0.14 -4.50 6.74
CA VAL A 69 1.32 -4.57 6.86
C VAL A 69 1.71 -5.30 8.15
N MET A 70 1.09 -4.92 9.27
CA MET A 70 1.35 -5.52 10.59
C MET A 70 0.99 -7.01 10.65
N SER A 71 -0.07 -7.41 9.95
CA SER A 71 -0.51 -8.80 9.81
C SER A 71 0.36 -9.63 8.87
N GLY A 72 1.32 -9.00 8.17
CA GLY A 72 2.16 -9.66 7.14
C GLY A 72 1.40 -9.98 5.85
N GLU A 73 0.19 -9.45 5.73
CA GLU A 73 -0.68 -9.59 4.58
C GLU A 73 -0.25 -8.65 3.44
N GLU A 74 0.21 -7.46 3.79
CA GLU A 74 0.76 -6.48 2.86
C GLU A 74 2.30 -6.52 2.87
N SER A 75 2.89 -6.49 1.68
CA SER A 75 4.34 -6.54 1.52
C SER A 75 4.91 -5.17 1.19
N LEU A 76 5.90 -4.73 1.97
CA LEU A 76 6.64 -3.50 1.70
C LEU A 76 7.97 -3.73 0.94
N HIS A 77 8.33 -5.00 0.67
CA HIS A 77 9.62 -5.38 0.09
C HIS A 77 9.93 -4.71 -1.26
N CYS A 78 8.91 -4.40 -2.07
CA CYS A 78 9.09 -3.77 -3.39
C CYS A 78 8.77 -2.26 -3.38
N ILE A 79 8.83 -1.61 -2.22
CA ILE A 79 8.60 -0.18 -2.07
C ILE A 79 9.95 0.51 -1.92
N SER A 80 10.28 1.43 -2.84
CA SER A 80 11.48 2.26 -2.73
C SER A 80 11.41 3.17 -1.50
N PRO A 81 12.55 3.55 -0.90
CA PRO A 81 12.58 4.39 0.30
C PRO A 81 11.85 5.73 0.11
N GLU A 82 11.91 6.33 -1.08
CA GLU A 82 11.18 7.57 -1.38
C GLU A 82 9.65 7.40 -1.25
N TYR A 83 9.10 6.29 -1.76
CA TYR A 83 7.68 5.96 -1.61
C TYR A 83 7.34 5.62 -0.17
N TYR A 84 8.24 4.94 0.52
CA TYR A 84 8.06 4.60 1.93
C TYR A 84 8.01 5.85 2.81
N GLU A 85 8.90 6.83 2.61
CA GLU A 85 8.89 8.11 3.35
C GLU A 85 7.57 8.87 3.18
N ILE A 86 6.99 8.82 1.98
CA ILE A 86 5.67 9.43 1.72
C ILE A 86 4.58 8.73 2.52
N LEU A 87 4.58 7.40 2.52
CA LEU A 87 3.62 6.59 3.28
C LEU A 87 3.79 6.82 4.78
N GLU A 88 5.02 6.81 5.29
CA GLU A 88 5.34 7.05 6.70
C GLU A 88 4.83 8.42 7.17
N LYS A 89 5.09 9.48 6.39
CA LYS A 89 4.57 10.82 6.71
C LYS A 89 3.05 10.83 6.78
N LYS A 90 2.37 10.21 5.81
CA LYS A 90 0.90 10.13 5.80
C LYS A 90 0.36 9.37 7.02
N ILE A 91 1.01 8.27 7.40
CA ILE A 91 0.66 7.50 8.60
C ILE A 91 0.87 8.35 9.85
N ALA A 92 1.98 9.07 9.95
CA ALA A 92 2.26 9.95 11.09
C ALA A 92 1.23 11.08 11.19
N GLU A 93 0.82 11.67 10.06
CA GLU A 93 -0.19 12.72 10.02
C GLU A 93 -1.59 12.25 10.44
N LEU A 94 -1.99 11.03 10.08
CA LEU A 94 -3.35 10.52 10.31
C LEU A 94 -3.49 9.67 11.58
N LEU A 95 -2.50 8.81 11.87
CA LEU A 95 -2.52 7.84 12.97
C LEU A 95 -1.50 8.15 14.07
N GLY A 96 -0.62 9.13 13.85
CA GLY A 96 0.42 9.54 14.78
C GLY A 96 1.76 8.80 14.62
N ASP A 97 2.82 9.42 15.14
CA ASP A 97 4.20 8.94 15.06
C ASP A 97 4.44 7.55 15.64
N THR A 98 3.61 7.11 16.59
CA THR A 98 3.75 5.78 17.22
C THR A 98 3.48 4.67 16.20
N ILE A 99 2.46 4.85 15.36
CA ILE A 99 2.10 3.88 14.34
C ILE A 99 3.10 3.92 13.18
N ALA A 100 3.49 5.12 12.74
CA ALA A 100 4.50 5.30 11.71
C ALA A 100 5.82 4.58 12.07
N ARG A 101 6.30 4.74 13.31
CA ARG A 101 7.50 4.04 13.80
C ARG A 101 7.36 2.52 13.83
N ARG A 102 6.16 1.99 14.12
CA ARG A 102 5.93 0.53 14.03
C ARG A 102 6.07 0.06 12.59
N VAL A 103 5.46 0.77 11.65
CA VAL A 103 5.54 0.44 10.22
C VAL A 103 6.99 0.53 9.72
N ALA A 104 7.77 1.50 10.21
CA ALA A 104 9.20 1.62 9.91
C ALA A 104 10.01 0.43 10.38
N GLY A 105 9.69 -0.11 11.57
CA GLY A 105 10.28 -1.35 12.04
C GLY A 105 10.00 -2.53 11.11
N PHE A 106 8.76 -2.67 10.63
CA PHE A 106 8.40 -3.71 9.66
C PHE A 106 9.10 -3.54 8.31
N TYR A 107 9.20 -2.31 7.81
CA TYR A 107 9.90 -2.00 6.56
C TYR A 107 11.39 -2.37 6.67
N ALA A 108 12.05 -1.98 7.77
CA ALA A 108 13.46 -2.30 8.01
C ALA A 108 13.72 -3.81 8.06
N MET A 109 12.86 -4.58 8.73
CA MET A 109 12.95 -6.05 8.80
C MET A 109 12.63 -6.75 7.46
N SER A 110 11.94 -6.07 6.55
CA SER A 110 11.59 -6.62 5.23
C SER A 110 12.73 -6.45 4.20
N CYS A 111 13.80 -5.73 4.54
CA CYS A 111 14.96 -5.49 3.66
C CYS A 111 16.14 -6.46 3.90
N GLU A 112 15.97 -7.48 4.77
CA GLU A 112 17.00 -8.48 5.13
C GLU A 112 16.92 -9.78 4.33
#